data_AF-A0A9E3RP93-F1
#
_entry.id   AF-A0A9E3RP93-F1
#
_cell.length_a   1.000
_cell.length_b   1.000
_cell.length_c   1.000
_cell.angle_alpha   90.00
_cell.angle_beta   90.00
_cell.angle_gamma   90.00
#
_symmetry.space_group_name_H-M   'P 1'
#
loop_
_entity.id
_entity.type
_entity.pdbx_description
1 polymer ?
#
loop_
_entity_poly.entity_id
_entity_poly.type
_entity_poly.pdbx_seq_one_letter_code
_entity_poly.pdbx_strand_id
1 'polypeptide(L)'
;MSASHRTIGTSGRERDRDLQRLSIVEAAEQVLKAKGYHLTTIEEIARDACYSVGTLYNLFGSKENLYAEVIEGIGRQLISRLEHTALRKWDPDKAVEELIKIRLYNYHKDRLFFQAFSSEGQLGIQPGPSELPPRVTSLYDKYLSATQGLFKRVLDREGITGPNPLHLVLSLEGIIQVFMGYWSRPAQSDSTEQIARHIKEILISPITLQRIGAMHASTHREVSERREIHISQFDLERLKELIEVAKRFGNENQQAYLAELEGELATAKVVSPREVPPELITMNSVIRLRDLDTGQESVCALVFPRDAESKRENTSILSRLGTAIIGARVGDIITVNERRLPKRHRVEALLYQPEAAGDYHL
;
A
#
# COMPACT_ATOMS: atom_id res chain seq x y z
N MET A 1 -17.17 78.23 -2.52
CA MET A 1 -18.35 77.34 -2.42
C MET A 1 -17.93 76.02 -3.09
N SER A 2 -17.44 75.04 -2.32
CA SER A 2 -18.19 73.91 -1.72
C SER A 2 -18.98 73.13 -2.78
N ALA A 3 -18.84 71.81 -2.98
CA ALA A 3 -18.51 70.76 -2.02
C ALA A 3 -17.82 69.55 -2.68
N SER A 4 -16.90 68.97 -1.93
CA SER A 4 -16.41 67.60 -2.04
C SER A 4 -17.56 66.61 -1.77
N HIS A 5 -17.82 65.69 -2.70
CA HIS A 5 -18.75 64.58 -2.51
C HIS A 5 -18.04 63.23 -2.68
N ARG A 6 -17.56 62.74 -1.53
CA ARG A 6 -17.57 61.35 -1.03
C ARG A 6 -17.40 60.22 -2.05
N THR A 7 -16.19 59.64 -2.05
CA THR A 7 -15.89 58.27 -2.51
C THR A 7 -15.46 57.39 -1.33
N ILE A 8 -16.25 57.39 -0.24
CA ILE A 8 -15.93 56.63 1.01
C ILE A 8 -16.96 55.50 1.27
N GLY A 9 -18.06 55.43 0.51
CA GLY A 9 -19.19 54.53 0.79
C GLY A 9 -19.08 53.07 0.29
N THR A 10 -18.17 52.76 -0.64
CA THR A 10 -18.07 51.42 -1.26
C THR A 10 -17.27 50.45 -0.40
N SER A 11 -16.18 50.90 0.20
CA SER A 11 -15.26 50.06 0.99
C SER A 11 -15.86 49.51 2.30
N GLY A 12 -16.82 50.20 2.90
CA GLY A 12 -17.48 49.75 4.14
C GLY A 12 -18.51 48.65 3.88
N ARG A 13 -19.38 48.83 2.87
CA ARG A 13 -20.39 47.84 2.50
C ARG A 13 -19.78 46.55 1.95
N GLU A 14 -18.69 46.66 1.20
CA GLU A 14 -17.95 45.47 0.73
C GLU A 14 -17.36 44.69 1.90
N ARG A 15 -16.71 45.36 2.86
CA ARG A 15 -16.20 44.72 4.08
C ARG A 15 -17.30 44.06 4.91
N ASP A 16 -18.43 44.74 5.12
CA ASP A 16 -19.56 44.15 5.85
C ASP A 16 -20.13 42.92 5.13
N ARG A 17 -20.17 42.96 3.79
CA ARG A 17 -20.61 41.83 2.97
C ARG A 17 -19.62 40.65 3.05
N ASP A 18 -18.32 40.92 3.06
CA ASP A 18 -17.29 39.89 3.19
C ASP A 18 -17.33 39.23 4.58
N LEU A 19 -17.54 40.01 5.63
CA LEU A 19 -17.72 39.51 7.00
C LEU A 19 -18.97 38.63 7.13
N GLN A 20 -20.10 39.06 6.54
CA GLN A 20 -21.31 38.23 6.46
C GLN A 20 -21.04 36.93 5.72
N ARG A 21 -20.34 37.01 4.58
CA ARG A 21 -20.00 35.84 3.77
C ARG A 21 -19.15 34.85 4.58
N LEU A 22 -18.14 35.33 5.29
CA LEU A 22 -17.27 34.52 6.14
C LEU A 22 -18.07 33.83 7.26
N SER A 23 -18.90 34.58 7.98
CA SER A 23 -19.73 34.03 9.07
C SER A 23 -20.66 32.91 8.59
N ILE A 24 -21.27 33.06 7.42
CA ILE A 24 -22.12 32.02 6.84
C ILE A 24 -21.31 30.79 6.43
N VAL A 25 -20.12 30.98 5.83
CA VAL A 25 -19.24 29.87 5.45
C VAL A 25 -18.79 29.09 6.69
N GLU A 26 -18.46 29.76 7.79
CA GLU A 26 -18.08 29.11 9.06
C GLU A 26 -19.22 28.28 9.64
N ALA A 27 -20.45 28.82 9.69
CA ALA A 27 -21.63 28.09 10.14
C ALA A 27 -21.92 26.88 9.22
N ALA A 28 -21.86 27.09 7.90
CA ALA A 28 -22.05 26.04 6.91
C ALA A 28 -21.05 24.89 7.13
N GLU A 29 -19.78 25.22 7.37
CA GLU A 29 -18.73 24.24 7.65
C GLU A 29 -19.07 23.37 8.87
N GLN A 30 -19.57 23.94 9.97
CA GLN A 30 -19.93 23.18 11.17
C GLN A 30 -21.10 22.22 10.90
N VAL A 31 -22.17 22.71 10.28
CA VAL A 31 -23.35 21.89 9.96
C VAL A 31 -22.99 20.75 9.00
N LEU A 32 -22.22 21.05 7.95
CA LEU A 32 -21.74 20.07 6.97
C LEU A 32 -20.82 19.02 7.62
N LYS A 33 -19.95 19.42 8.55
CA LYS A 33 -19.08 18.49 9.28
C LYS A 33 -19.87 17.54 10.19
N ALA A 34 -21.01 17.96 10.71
CA ALA A 34 -21.84 17.13 11.58
C ALA A 34 -22.67 16.11 10.79
N LYS A 35 -23.32 16.53 9.70
CA LYS A 35 -24.35 15.74 9.02
C LYS A 35 -24.01 15.34 7.58
N GLY A 36 -22.97 15.91 7.00
CA GLY A 36 -22.65 15.76 5.58
C GLY A 36 -23.55 16.59 4.67
N TYR A 37 -23.25 16.58 3.38
CA TYR A 37 -23.92 17.45 2.40
C TYR A 37 -25.42 17.16 2.27
N HIS A 38 -25.84 15.90 2.10
CA HIS A 38 -27.23 15.56 1.79
C HIS A 38 -28.22 15.92 2.91
N LEU A 39 -27.82 15.70 4.15
CA LEU A 39 -28.66 15.93 5.32
C LEU A 39 -28.69 17.39 5.77
N THR A 40 -27.82 18.24 5.21
CA THR A 40 -27.75 19.66 5.52
C THR A 40 -28.68 20.46 4.61
N THR A 41 -29.42 21.44 5.14
CA THR A 41 -30.26 22.35 4.33
C THR A 41 -29.82 23.81 4.46
N ILE A 42 -30.18 24.65 3.49
CA ILE A 42 -29.89 26.09 3.52
C ILE A 42 -30.59 26.76 4.71
N GLU A 43 -31.79 26.30 5.08
CA GLU A 43 -32.55 26.80 6.23
C GLU A 43 -31.85 26.52 7.55
N GLU A 44 -31.22 25.35 7.68
CA GLU A 44 -30.44 24.99 8.85
C GLU A 44 -29.18 25.86 8.96
N ILE A 45 -28.44 26.04 7.87
CA ILE A 45 -27.26 26.92 7.85
C ILE A 45 -27.65 28.37 8.15
N ALA A 46 -28.74 28.86 7.55
CA ALA A 46 -29.23 30.23 7.79
C ALA A 46 -29.55 30.44 9.27
N ARG A 47 -30.20 29.46 9.91
CA ARG A 47 -30.52 29.49 11.34
C ARG A 47 -29.26 29.51 12.20
N ASP A 48 -28.29 28.63 11.91
CA ASP A 48 -27.03 28.54 12.66
C ASP A 48 -26.19 29.81 12.52
N ALA A 49 -26.15 30.38 11.31
CA ALA A 49 -25.45 31.64 11.02
C ALA A 49 -26.20 32.90 11.50
N CYS A 50 -27.41 32.77 12.04
CA CYS A 50 -28.30 33.88 12.41
C CYS A 50 -28.65 34.83 11.23
N TYR A 51 -28.81 34.30 10.01
CA TYR A 51 -29.21 35.06 8.82
C TYR A 51 -30.51 34.55 8.21
N SER A 52 -31.13 35.36 7.34
CA SER A 52 -32.29 34.91 6.56
C SER A 52 -31.86 33.99 5.42
N VAL A 53 -32.71 33.03 5.05
CA VAL A 53 -32.50 32.18 3.87
C VAL A 53 -32.27 33.00 2.60
N GLY A 54 -33.00 34.12 2.44
CA GLY A 54 -32.82 35.05 1.31
C GLY A 54 -31.43 35.68 1.27
N THR A 55 -30.79 35.93 2.42
CA THR A 55 -29.41 36.42 2.51
C THR A 55 -28.42 35.41 1.93
N LEU A 56 -28.61 34.12 2.23
CA LEU A 56 -27.75 33.05 1.71
C LEU A 56 -27.90 32.91 0.18
N TYR A 57 -29.13 32.90 -0.32
CA TYR A 57 -29.36 32.87 -1.77
C TYR A 57 -28.80 34.10 -2.49
N ASN A 58 -28.88 35.29 -1.90
CA ASN A 58 -28.27 36.50 -2.46
C ASN A 58 -26.74 36.40 -2.56
N LEU A 59 -26.09 35.86 -1.52
CA LEU A 59 -24.63 35.79 -1.46
C LEU A 59 -24.04 34.64 -2.26
N PHE A 60 -24.64 33.44 -2.20
CA PHE A 60 -24.06 32.21 -2.72
C PHE A 60 -24.83 31.66 -3.94
N GLY A 61 -26.07 32.07 -4.15
CA GLY A 61 -26.92 31.62 -5.26
C GLY A 61 -27.51 30.22 -5.06
N SER A 62 -26.74 29.25 -4.58
CA SER A 62 -27.21 27.89 -4.35
C SER A 62 -26.47 27.17 -3.22
N LYS A 63 -27.00 26.01 -2.79
CA LYS A 63 -26.38 25.15 -1.77
C LYS A 63 -25.06 24.58 -2.27
N GLU A 64 -24.97 24.25 -3.55
CA GLU A 64 -23.78 23.73 -4.23
C GLU A 64 -22.65 24.76 -4.22
N ASN A 65 -22.97 26.03 -4.52
CA ASN A 65 -21.98 27.11 -4.48
C ASN A 65 -21.47 27.39 -3.07
N LEU A 66 -22.37 27.41 -2.07
CA LEU A 66 -21.98 27.56 -0.67
C LEU A 66 -21.09 26.39 -0.22
N TYR A 67 -21.46 25.16 -0.59
CA TYR A 67 -20.65 23.97 -0.32
C TYR A 67 -19.27 24.03 -0.98
N ALA A 68 -19.21 24.47 -2.25
CA ALA A 68 -17.96 24.65 -2.96
C ALA A 68 -17.05 25.68 -2.27
N GLU A 69 -17.61 26.77 -1.74
CA GLU A 69 -16.83 27.77 -0.98
C GLU A 69 -16.31 27.24 0.36
N VAL A 70 -17.11 26.44 1.07
CA VAL A 70 -16.66 25.75 2.29
C VAL A 70 -15.49 24.82 1.97
N ILE A 71 -15.63 23.96 0.96
CA ILE A 71 -14.57 23.03 0.56
C ILE A 71 -13.33 23.80 0.07
N GLU A 72 -13.51 24.87 -0.69
CA GLU A 72 -12.42 25.71 -1.17
C GLU A 72 -11.61 26.29 0.00
N GLY A 73 -12.28 26.79 1.04
CA GLY A 73 -11.64 27.28 2.26
C GLY A 73 -10.81 26.21 2.94
N ILE A 74 -11.38 25.02 3.14
CA ILE A 74 -10.69 23.86 3.73
C ILE A 74 -9.47 23.48 2.89
N GLY A 75 -9.64 23.36 1.57
CA GLY A 75 -8.58 23.01 0.62
C GLY A 75 -7.43 24.02 0.63
N ARG A 76 -7.72 25.32 0.65
CA ARG A 76 -6.70 26.38 0.74
C ARG A 76 -5.89 26.28 2.04
N GLN A 77 -6.55 26.04 3.17
CA GLN A 77 -5.88 25.86 4.45
C GLN A 77 -4.99 24.60 4.45
N LEU A 78 -5.48 23.49 3.90
CA LEU A 78 -4.71 22.27 3.74
C LEU A 78 -3.45 22.49 2.90
N ILE A 79 -3.59 23.09 1.71
CA ILE A 79 -2.44 23.36 0.83
C ILE A 79 -1.43 24.28 1.52
N SER A 80 -1.90 25.35 2.18
CA SER A 80 -1.02 26.25 2.93
C SER A 80 -0.25 25.50 4.02
N ARG A 81 -0.90 24.63 4.80
CA ARG A 81 -0.21 23.80 5.80
C ARG A 81 0.86 22.91 5.17
N LEU A 82 0.55 22.24 4.06
CA LEU A 82 1.51 21.39 3.35
C LEU A 82 2.72 22.16 2.82
N GLU A 83 2.49 23.37 2.28
CA GLU A 83 3.56 24.25 1.79
C GLU A 83 4.46 24.76 2.92
N HIS A 84 3.90 25.07 4.09
CA HIS A 84 4.66 25.55 5.25
C HIS A 84 5.43 24.46 6.00
N THR A 85 5.03 23.18 5.90
CA THR A 85 5.64 22.09 6.68
C THR A 85 7.00 21.62 6.11
N ALA A 86 7.68 22.46 5.31
CA ALA A 86 8.99 22.18 4.74
C ALA A 86 9.10 20.82 4.01
N LEU A 87 7.99 20.25 3.52
CA LEU A 87 7.95 18.95 2.85
C LEU A 87 8.96 18.88 1.70
N ARG A 88 9.22 20.00 1.02
CA ARG A 88 10.22 20.08 -0.05
C ARG A 88 11.68 20.00 0.44
N LYS A 89 11.99 20.48 1.64
CA LYS A 89 13.36 20.56 2.18
C LYS A 89 13.73 19.37 3.06
N TRP A 90 12.72 18.70 3.62
CA TRP A 90 12.94 17.59 4.51
C TRP A 90 13.44 16.35 3.78
N ASP A 91 14.14 15.53 4.56
CA ASP A 91 14.39 14.14 4.24
C ASP A 91 13.06 13.48 3.77
N PRO A 92 13.01 12.87 2.58
CA PRO A 92 11.75 12.38 2.01
C PRO A 92 11.00 11.41 2.92
N ASP A 93 11.70 10.58 3.69
CA ASP A 93 11.07 9.64 4.62
C ASP A 93 10.41 10.38 5.80
N LYS A 94 11.12 11.35 6.39
CA LYS A 94 10.54 12.22 7.44
C LYS A 94 9.36 13.03 6.90
N ALA A 95 9.44 13.52 5.67
CA ALA A 95 8.37 14.29 5.05
C ALA A 95 7.10 13.46 4.83
N VAL A 96 7.20 12.15 4.53
CA VAL A 96 6.01 11.28 4.47
C VAL A 96 5.40 11.08 5.85
N GLU A 97 6.22 10.83 6.87
CA GLU A 97 5.73 10.69 8.25
C GLU A 97 4.92 11.93 8.69
N GLU A 98 5.41 13.11 8.34
CA GLU A 98 4.82 14.38 8.72
C GLU A 98 3.59 14.73 7.89
N LEU A 99 3.57 14.36 6.60
CA LEU A 99 2.35 14.36 5.80
C LEU A 99 1.25 13.52 6.49
N ILE A 100 1.58 12.30 6.92
CA ILE A 100 0.62 11.42 7.60
C ILE A 100 0.13 12.05 8.90
N LYS A 101 1.02 12.62 9.73
CA LYS A 101 0.63 13.32 10.97
C LYS A 101 -0.31 14.49 10.70
N ILE A 102 -0.01 15.34 9.71
CA ILE A 102 -0.89 16.46 9.32
C ILE A 102 -2.27 15.96 8.97
N ARG A 103 -2.34 14.89 8.16
CA ARG A 103 -3.60 14.32 7.69
C ARG A 103 -4.40 13.68 8.81
N LEU A 104 -3.76 12.97 9.74
CA LEU A 104 -4.42 12.36 10.90
C LEU A 104 -4.93 13.44 11.88
N TYR A 105 -4.08 14.38 12.27
CA TYR A 105 -4.44 15.43 13.24
C TYR A 105 -5.59 16.32 12.73
N ASN A 106 -5.59 16.62 11.42
CA ASN A 106 -6.62 17.47 10.81
C ASN A 106 -7.72 16.67 10.11
N TYR A 107 -7.83 15.35 10.33
CA TYR A 107 -8.76 14.50 9.59
C TYR A 107 -10.20 15.06 9.61
N HIS A 108 -10.74 15.35 10.79
CA HIS A 108 -12.10 15.89 10.92
C HIS A 108 -12.27 17.25 10.23
N LYS A 109 -11.20 18.06 10.19
CA LYS A 109 -11.23 19.37 9.54
C LYS A 109 -11.22 19.24 8.02
N ASP A 110 -10.42 18.33 7.52
CA ASP A 110 -10.12 18.22 6.10
C ASP A 110 -11.03 17.21 5.38
N ARG A 111 -11.78 16.36 6.11
CA ARG A 111 -12.58 15.26 5.53
C ARG A 111 -13.53 15.71 4.44
N LEU A 112 -14.19 16.86 4.59
CA LEU A 112 -15.16 17.36 3.61
C LEU A 112 -14.51 17.65 2.27
N PHE A 113 -13.27 18.13 2.29
CA PHE A 113 -12.50 18.37 1.07
C PHE A 113 -12.23 17.06 0.33
N PHE A 114 -11.75 16.02 1.02
CA PHE A 114 -11.46 14.72 0.40
C PHE A 114 -12.71 13.93 0.01
N GLN A 115 -13.80 14.06 0.78
CA GLN A 115 -15.07 13.39 0.50
C GLN A 115 -15.67 13.83 -0.84
N ALA A 116 -15.43 15.08 -1.25
CA ALA A 116 -15.87 15.59 -2.54
C ALA A 116 -15.16 14.91 -3.73
N PHE A 117 -14.03 14.22 -3.49
CA PHE A 117 -13.23 13.52 -4.49
C PHE A 117 -13.16 12.00 -4.29
N SER A 118 -13.75 11.45 -3.23
CA SER A 118 -13.89 10.00 -3.08
C SER A 118 -14.96 9.46 -4.03
N SER A 119 -14.74 8.27 -4.60
CA SER A 119 -15.63 7.57 -5.54
C SER A 119 -16.91 7.04 -4.88
N GLU A 120 -17.60 7.88 -4.10
CA GLU A 120 -18.92 7.62 -3.51
C GLU A 120 -20.05 8.20 -4.37
N GLY A 121 -19.76 8.63 -5.61
CA GLY A 121 -20.79 8.98 -6.59
C GLY A 121 -21.76 7.83 -6.89
N GLN A 122 -21.33 6.57 -6.73
CA GLN A 122 -22.20 5.39 -6.83
C GLN A 122 -23.06 5.13 -5.57
N LEU A 123 -22.73 5.77 -4.43
CA LEU A 123 -23.52 5.74 -3.19
C LEU A 123 -24.44 6.96 -3.04
N GLY A 124 -24.57 7.77 -4.10
CA GLY A 124 -25.45 8.94 -4.12
C GLY A 124 -24.87 10.19 -3.45
N ILE A 125 -23.54 10.24 -3.23
CA ILE A 125 -22.89 11.45 -2.68
C ILE A 125 -22.69 12.48 -3.79
N GLN A 126 -23.32 13.63 -3.61
CA GLN A 126 -23.23 14.82 -4.45
C GLN A 126 -22.81 16.01 -3.57
N PRO A 127 -22.20 17.05 -4.14
CA PRO A 127 -21.68 17.12 -5.51
C PRO A 127 -20.37 16.36 -5.68
N GLY A 128 -20.23 15.68 -6.82
CA GLY A 128 -19.00 14.99 -7.21
C GLY A 128 -18.01 15.91 -7.93
N PRO A 129 -16.80 15.42 -8.30
CA PRO A 129 -15.75 16.24 -8.91
C PRO A 129 -16.17 17.00 -10.17
N SER A 130 -17.05 16.42 -10.99
CA SER A 130 -17.55 17.03 -12.23
C SER A 130 -18.48 18.22 -12.01
N GLU A 131 -19.05 18.35 -10.81
CA GLU A 131 -19.99 19.40 -10.43
C GLU A 131 -19.32 20.52 -9.62
N LEU A 132 -18.06 20.30 -9.23
CA LEU A 132 -17.29 21.28 -8.48
C LEU A 132 -16.67 22.33 -9.41
N PRO A 133 -16.63 23.61 -8.99
CA PRO A 133 -15.95 24.65 -9.74
C PRO A 133 -14.44 24.36 -9.93
N PRO A 134 -13.82 24.84 -11.04
CA PRO A 134 -12.39 24.64 -11.30
C PRO A 134 -11.45 25.10 -10.18
N ARG A 135 -11.85 26.12 -9.41
CA ARG A 135 -11.08 26.62 -8.26
C ARG A 135 -10.94 25.60 -7.13
N VAL A 136 -11.91 24.69 -6.99
CA VAL A 136 -11.89 23.59 -6.01
C VAL A 136 -11.10 22.42 -6.54
N THR A 137 -11.39 21.96 -7.77
CA THR A 137 -10.67 20.84 -8.39
C THR A 137 -9.17 21.11 -8.52
N SER A 138 -8.79 22.35 -8.88
CA SER A 138 -7.38 22.77 -8.95
C SER A 138 -6.64 22.69 -7.60
N LEU A 139 -7.35 22.82 -6.47
CA LEU A 139 -6.72 22.63 -5.15
C LEU A 139 -6.42 21.15 -4.91
N TYR A 140 -7.30 20.26 -5.35
CA TYR A 140 -7.09 18.82 -5.26
C TYR A 140 -5.95 18.37 -6.18
N ASP A 141 -5.87 18.91 -7.40
CA ASP A 141 -4.74 18.67 -8.30
C ASP A 141 -3.40 19.13 -7.70
N LYS A 142 -3.39 20.29 -7.02
CA LYS A 142 -2.21 20.77 -6.28
C LYS A 142 -1.83 19.83 -5.13
N TYR A 143 -2.83 19.35 -4.38
CA TYR A 143 -2.62 18.38 -3.31
C TYR A 143 -1.97 17.10 -3.85
N LEU A 144 -2.57 16.52 -4.90
CA LEU A 144 -2.08 15.31 -5.55
C LEU A 144 -0.67 15.53 -6.11
N SER A 145 -0.41 16.63 -6.81
CA SER A 145 0.91 16.93 -7.38
C SER A 145 1.99 17.05 -6.29
N ALA A 146 1.70 17.77 -5.20
CA ALA A 146 2.65 17.96 -4.10
C ALA A 146 2.99 16.64 -3.40
N THR A 147 1.98 15.83 -3.10
CA THR A 147 2.14 14.54 -2.40
C THR A 147 2.76 13.47 -3.32
N GLN A 148 2.39 13.42 -4.60
CA GLN A 148 3.05 12.57 -5.60
C GLN A 148 4.53 12.93 -5.74
N GLY A 149 4.86 14.23 -5.82
CA GLY A 149 6.25 14.68 -5.88
C GLY A 149 7.04 14.27 -4.63
N LEU A 150 6.40 14.22 -3.46
CA LEU A 150 7.00 13.70 -2.24
C LEU A 150 7.28 12.19 -2.35
N PHE A 151 6.28 11.38 -2.70
CA PHE A 151 6.47 9.93 -2.86
C PHE A 151 7.47 9.59 -3.95
N LYS A 152 7.48 10.34 -5.07
CA LYS A 152 8.48 10.17 -6.12
C LYS A 152 9.89 10.37 -5.58
N ARG A 153 10.14 11.39 -4.75
CA ARG A 153 11.46 11.61 -4.15
C ARG A 153 11.87 10.50 -3.17
N VAL A 154 10.91 9.89 -2.49
CA VAL A 154 11.18 8.68 -1.69
C VAL A 154 11.62 7.55 -2.64
N LEU A 155 10.84 7.25 -3.69
CA LEU A 155 11.18 6.19 -4.65
C LEU A 155 12.54 6.41 -5.33
N ASP A 156 12.81 7.65 -5.79
CA ASP A 156 14.07 8.04 -6.42
C ASP A 156 15.26 7.84 -5.46
N ARG A 157 15.10 8.25 -4.19
CA ARG A 157 16.14 8.08 -3.16
C ARG A 157 16.42 6.61 -2.88
N GLU A 158 15.37 5.79 -2.85
CA GLU A 158 15.46 4.37 -2.52
C GLU A 158 15.84 3.50 -3.74
N GLY A 159 15.93 4.09 -4.94
CA GLY A 159 16.29 3.39 -6.18
C GLY A 159 15.19 2.46 -6.70
N ILE A 160 13.93 2.73 -6.37
CA ILE A 160 12.81 1.80 -6.61
C ILE A 160 12.06 2.22 -7.87
N THR A 161 11.91 1.26 -8.78
CA THR A 161 11.06 1.35 -9.97
C THR A 161 9.84 0.45 -9.76
N GLY A 162 8.63 0.97 -9.94
CA GLY A 162 7.42 0.15 -9.76
C GLY A 162 6.16 0.93 -9.44
N PRO A 163 5.89 1.28 -8.17
CA PRO A 163 4.62 1.90 -7.83
C PRO A 163 4.54 3.30 -8.43
N ASN A 164 3.45 3.55 -9.17
CA ASN A 164 3.10 4.90 -9.60
C ASN A 164 2.91 5.78 -8.34
N PRO A 165 3.62 6.92 -8.20
CA PRO A 165 3.47 7.80 -7.04
C PRO A 165 2.02 8.20 -6.76
N LEU A 166 1.18 8.33 -7.79
CA LEU A 166 -0.24 8.59 -7.62
C LEU A 166 -0.94 7.45 -6.86
N HIS A 167 -0.65 6.19 -7.17
CA HIS A 167 -1.25 5.05 -6.48
C HIS A 167 -0.84 5.00 -5.00
N LEU A 168 0.37 5.45 -4.66
CA LEU A 168 0.80 5.57 -3.26
C LEU A 168 0.02 6.64 -2.50
N VAL A 169 -0.22 7.80 -3.13
CA VAL A 169 -1.07 8.85 -2.57
C VAL A 169 -2.50 8.35 -2.35
N LEU A 170 -3.09 7.69 -3.35
CA LEU A 170 -4.45 7.14 -3.25
C LEU A 170 -4.55 6.07 -2.17
N SER A 171 -3.53 5.21 -2.04
CA SER A 171 -3.45 4.20 -0.98
C SER A 171 -3.36 4.85 0.39
N LEU A 172 -2.55 5.90 0.55
CA LEU A 172 -2.47 6.68 1.78
C LEU A 172 -3.83 7.25 2.19
N GLU A 173 -4.56 7.88 1.25
CA GLU A 173 -5.90 8.41 1.55
C GLU A 173 -6.88 7.32 1.96
N GLY A 174 -6.86 6.16 1.29
CA GLY A 174 -7.68 5.01 1.65
C GLY A 174 -7.37 4.49 3.06
N ILE A 175 -6.08 4.34 3.39
CA ILE A 175 -5.63 3.90 4.72
C ILE A 175 -6.07 4.90 5.78
N ILE A 176 -5.81 6.20 5.60
CA ILE A 176 -6.24 7.24 6.56
C ILE A 176 -7.75 7.20 6.76
N GLN A 177 -8.53 7.10 5.67
CA GLN A 177 -9.99 7.06 5.75
C GLN A 177 -10.48 5.88 6.59
N VAL A 178 -9.94 4.68 6.37
CA VAL A 178 -10.31 3.48 7.12
C VAL A 178 -9.86 3.57 8.58
N PHE A 179 -8.62 4.01 8.82
CA PHE A 179 -8.07 4.14 10.17
C PHE A 179 -8.86 5.15 11.01
N MET A 180 -9.16 6.33 10.46
CA MET A 180 -9.89 7.36 11.19
C MET A 180 -11.35 6.99 11.42
N GLY A 181 -11.97 6.26 10.48
CA GLY A 181 -13.29 5.65 10.69
C GLY A 181 -13.30 4.67 11.87
N TYR A 182 -12.29 3.80 11.97
CA TYR A 182 -12.14 2.87 13.09
C TYR A 182 -11.78 3.57 14.41
N TRP A 183 -10.92 4.59 14.35
CA TRP A 183 -10.39 5.30 15.51
C TRP A 183 -11.43 6.12 16.27
N SER A 184 -12.51 6.53 15.60
CA SER A 184 -13.62 7.27 16.22
C SER A 184 -14.35 6.52 17.36
N ARG A 185 -13.96 5.28 17.68
CA ARG A 185 -14.54 4.43 18.74
C ARG A 185 -13.84 4.63 20.09
N PRO A 186 -14.58 4.63 21.22
CA PRO A 186 -14.08 5.00 22.55
C PRO A 186 -13.04 4.07 23.20
N ALA A 187 -12.59 3.02 22.52
CA ALA A 187 -11.71 1.98 23.08
C ALA A 187 -10.25 2.04 22.59
N GLN A 188 -9.84 3.10 21.87
CA GLN A 188 -8.49 3.20 21.32
C GLN A 188 -7.52 3.93 22.26
N SER A 189 -6.32 3.38 22.42
CA SER A 189 -5.28 3.87 23.33
C SER A 189 -4.00 4.36 22.65
N ASP A 190 -3.83 4.11 21.35
CA ASP A 190 -2.63 4.48 20.63
C ASP A 190 -2.57 6.01 20.44
N SER A 191 -1.38 6.57 20.18
CA SER A 191 -1.21 8.00 19.86
C SER A 191 -1.22 8.25 18.35
N THR A 192 -1.50 9.47 17.91
CA THR A 192 -1.44 9.85 16.50
C THR A 192 -0.06 9.58 15.87
N GLU A 193 1.01 9.72 16.64
CA GLU A 193 2.38 9.41 16.22
C GLU A 193 2.58 7.90 16.00
N GLN A 194 1.99 7.06 16.86
CA GLN A 194 2.06 5.61 16.70
C GLN A 194 1.33 5.16 15.44
N ILE A 195 0.12 5.69 15.18
CA ILE A 195 -0.60 5.43 13.93
C ILE A 195 0.20 5.92 12.73
N ALA A 196 0.73 7.15 12.80
CA ALA A 196 1.44 7.74 11.68
C ALA A 196 2.64 6.88 11.27
N ARG A 197 3.40 6.39 12.27
CA ARG A 197 4.49 5.45 12.05
C ARG A 197 4.01 4.15 11.44
N HIS A 198 2.91 3.57 11.94
CA HIS A 198 2.38 2.32 11.43
C HIS A 198 1.87 2.44 9.98
N ILE A 199 1.17 3.53 9.65
CA ILE A 199 0.73 3.82 8.28
C ILE A 199 1.96 4.01 7.36
N LYS A 200 2.99 4.72 7.83
CA LYS A 200 4.24 4.88 7.09
C LYS A 200 4.91 3.53 6.84
N GLU A 201 4.98 2.67 7.86
CA GLU A 201 5.49 1.31 7.72
C GLU A 201 4.66 0.50 6.73
N ILE A 202 3.33 0.56 6.73
CA ILE A 202 2.52 -0.18 5.76
C ILE A 202 2.72 0.34 4.33
N LEU A 203 2.88 1.66 4.14
CA LEU A 203 3.02 2.26 2.82
C LEU A 203 4.44 2.15 2.26
N ILE A 204 5.44 2.35 3.12
CA ILE A 204 6.85 2.40 2.74
C ILE A 204 7.54 1.06 3.02
N SER A 205 7.20 0.28 4.03
CA SER A 205 7.91 -1.00 4.30
C SER A 205 7.78 -2.02 3.15
N PRO A 206 6.66 -2.16 2.42
CA PRO A 206 6.65 -2.98 1.19
C PRO A 206 7.59 -2.45 0.09
N ILE A 207 7.78 -1.12 0.04
CA ILE A 207 8.72 -0.42 -0.83
C ILE A 207 10.16 -0.66 -0.34
N THR A 208 10.41 -0.60 0.98
CA THR A 208 11.68 -0.93 1.62
C THR A 208 11.99 -2.43 1.54
N LEU A 209 10.98 -3.31 1.48
CA LEU A 209 11.13 -4.76 1.24
C LEU A 209 11.43 -5.05 -0.22
N GLN A 210 10.94 -4.25 -1.17
CA GLN A 210 11.46 -4.23 -2.54
C GLN A 210 12.90 -3.73 -2.59
N ARG A 211 13.30 -2.75 -1.76
CA ARG A 211 14.71 -2.35 -1.61
C ARG A 211 15.55 -3.36 -0.84
N ILE A 212 15.02 -4.11 0.11
CA ILE A 212 15.72 -5.22 0.75
C ILE A 212 15.82 -6.35 -0.27
N GLY A 213 14.80 -6.65 -1.07
CA GLY A 213 14.88 -7.58 -2.20
C GLY A 213 15.87 -7.11 -3.27
N ALA A 214 15.90 -5.81 -3.61
CA ALA A 214 16.75 -5.23 -4.63
C ALA A 214 18.17 -4.89 -4.15
N MET A 215 18.38 -4.53 -2.88
CA MET A 215 19.67 -4.41 -2.19
C MET A 215 20.21 -5.79 -1.78
N HIS A 216 19.39 -6.79 -1.49
CA HIS A 216 19.89 -8.17 -1.47
C HIS A 216 20.23 -8.63 -2.89
N ALA A 217 19.49 -8.17 -3.93
CA ALA A 217 19.87 -8.41 -5.33
C ALA A 217 21.09 -7.61 -5.82
N SER A 218 21.50 -6.51 -5.14
CA SER A 218 22.63 -5.66 -5.57
C SER A 218 23.76 -5.48 -4.54
N THR A 219 23.55 -5.87 -3.29
CA THR A 219 24.52 -5.83 -2.16
C THR A 219 24.76 -7.21 -1.53
N HIS A 220 23.93 -8.23 -1.83
CA HIS A 220 24.40 -9.62 -1.87
C HIS A 220 24.60 -10.04 -3.34
N ARG A 221 25.63 -9.46 -3.95
CA ARG A 221 26.65 -10.28 -4.61
C ARG A 221 27.46 -11.03 -3.53
N GLU A 222 26.79 -11.72 -2.62
CA GLU A 222 27.30 -13.04 -2.31
C GLU A 222 26.75 -13.89 -3.43
N VAL A 223 27.68 -14.46 -4.16
CA VAL A 223 27.44 -15.53 -5.09
C VAL A 223 26.62 -16.59 -4.34
N SER A 224 25.29 -16.50 -4.36
CA SER A 224 24.51 -17.74 -4.38
C SER A 224 24.82 -18.27 -5.75
N GLU A 225 25.86 -19.09 -5.81
CA GLU A 225 26.19 -19.87 -7.00
C GLU A 225 24.86 -20.36 -7.55
N ARG A 226 24.60 -20.14 -8.84
CA ARG A 226 23.51 -20.83 -9.52
C ARG A 226 23.67 -22.30 -9.13
N ARG A 227 22.75 -22.81 -8.31
CA ARG A 227 22.87 -24.18 -7.81
C ARG A 227 22.59 -25.08 -8.99
N GLU A 228 23.56 -25.92 -9.33
CA GLU A 228 23.40 -26.86 -10.43
C GLU A 228 22.44 -27.96 -9.98
N ILE A 229 21.16 -27.82 -10.34
CA ILE A 229 20.16 -28.86 -10.13
C ILE A 229 20.55 -30.05 -11.01
N HIS A 230 20.81 -31.19 -10.37
CA HIS A 230 20.95 -32.48 -11.04
C HIS A 230 19.62 -33.21 -10.91
N ILE A 231 19.01 -33.54 -12.05
CA ILE A 231 17.67 -34.13 -12.08
C ILE A 231 17.59 -35.22 -13.14
N SER A 232 16.78 -36.24 -12.90
CA SER A 232 16.50 -37.27 -13.90
C SER A 232 15.66 -36.68 -15.05
N GLN A 233 15.77 -37.26 -16.25
CA GLN A 233 14.92 -36.85 -17.38
C GLN A 233 13.43 -37.01 -17.04
N PHE A 234 13.08 -38.08 -16.32
CA PHE A 234 11.71 -38.41 -15.93
C PHE A 234 11.11 -37.36 -14.99
N ASP A 235 11.86 -36.95 -13.96
CA ASP A 235 11.40 -35.92 -13.02
C ASP A 235 11.31 -34.56 -13.68
N LEU A 236 12.24 -34.22 -14.57
CA LEU A 236 12.22 -32.95 -15.29
C LEU A 236 10.96 -32.81 -16.16
N GLU A 237 10.58 -33.86 -16.88
CA GLU A 237 9.34 -33.89 -17.69
C GLU A 237 8.12 -33.72 -16.80
N ARG A 238 8.03 -34.50 -15.72
CA ARG A 238 6.91 -34.46 -14.78
C ARG A 238 6.77 -33.10 -14.09
N LEU A 239 7.88 -32.47 -13.69
CA LEU A 239 7.86 -31.14 -13.09
C LEU A 239 7.45 -30.04 -14.08
N LYS A 240 7.88 -30.13 -15.34
CA LYS A 240 7.47 -29.18 -16.39
C LYS A 240 5.97 -29.22 -16.62
N GLU A 241 5.39 -30.41 -16.80
CA GLU A 241 3.94 -30.58 -16.95
C GLU A 241 3.18 -30.03 -15.74
N LEU A 242 3.69 -30.32 -14.54
CA LEU A 242 3.09 -29.88 -13.30
C LEU A 242 3.09 -28.35 -13.15
N ILE A 243 4.20 -27.69 -13.50
CA ILE A 243 4.32 -26.23 -13.49
C ILE A 243 3.38 -25.60 -14.50
N GLU A 244 3.25 -26.17 -15.69
CA GLU A 244 2.34 -25.67 -16.74
C GLU A 244 0.87 -25.69 -16.27
N VAL A 245 0.43 -26.81 -15.70
CA VAL A 245 -0.92 -26.93 -15.12
C VAL A 245 -1.10 -25.94 -13.96
N ALA A 246 -0.12 -25.83 -13.07
CA ALA A 246 -0.20 -24.94 -11.91
C ALA A 246 -0.26 -23.47 -12.31
N LYS A 247 0.43 -23.05 -13.38
CA LYS A 247 0.36 -21.68 -13.92
C LYS A 247 -1.01 -21.38 -14.54
N ARG A 248 -1.63 -22.36 -15.20
CA ARG A 248 -2.93 -22.20 -15.87
C ARG A 248 -4.09 -22.04 -14.90
N PHE A 249 -4.02 -22.68 -13.73
CA PHE A 249 -5.10 -22.68 -12.73
C PHE A 249 -4.75 -21.99 -11.40
N GLY A 250 -3.51 -21.49 -11.25
CA GLY A 250 -3.02 -20.85 -10.03
C GLY A 250 -3.29 -19.34 -9.93
N ASN A 251 -3.03 -18.77 -8.75
CA ASN A 251 -3.16 -17.33 -8.47
C ASN A 251 -1.86 -16.54 -8.77
N GLU A 252 -1.92 -15.21 -8.90
CA GLU A 252 -0.76 -14.35 -9.22
C GLU A 252 0.43 -14.54 -8.26
N ASN A 253 0.13 -14.74 -6.96
CA ASN A 253 1.15 -14.99 -5.94
C ASN A 253 1.90 -16.31 -6.09
N GLN A 254 1.32 -17.27 -6.82
CA GLN A 254 1.90 -18.56 -7.15
C GLN A 254 2.74 -18.52 -8.42
N GLN A 255 2.39 -17.65 -9.38
CA GLN A 255 3.11 -17.54 -10.65
C GLN A 255 4.57 -17.08 -10.48
N ALA A 256 4.86 -16.22 -9.51
CA ALA A 256 6.21 -15.66 -9.31
C ALA A 256 7.26 -16.75 -8.96
N TYR A 257 7.03 -17.54 -7.90
CA TYR A 257 7.99 -18.58 -7.49
C TYR A 257 7.98 -19.81 -8.42
N LEU A 258 6.89 -20.05 -9.16
CA LEU A 258 6.87 -21.07 -10.21
C LEU A 258 7.69 -20.67 -11.44
N ALA A 259 7.73 -19.37 -11.77
CA ALA A 259 8.59 -18.87 -12.84
C ALA A 259 10.09 -18.98 -12.46
N GLU A 260 10.42 -18.78 -11.19
CA GLU A 260 11.77 -19.01 -10.65
C GLU A 260 12.16 -20.49 -10.77
N LEU A 261 11.33 -21.42 -10.28
CA LEU A 261 11.57 -22.86 -10.41
C LEU A 261 11.73 -23.30 -11.88
N GLU A 262 10.88 -22.80 -12.78
CA GLU A 262 10.99 -23.10 -14.21
C GLU A 262 12.32 -22.60 -14.81
N GLY A 263 12.78 -21.42 -14.41
CA GLY A 263 14.06 -20.87 -14.81
C GLY A 263 15.24 -21.71 -14.33
N GLU A 264 15.20 -22.19 -13.08
CA GLU A 264 16.23 -23.09 -12.53
C GLU A 264 16.24 -24.43 -13.25
N LEU A 265 15.06 -25.05 -13.46
CA LEU A 265 14.90 -26.30 -14.19
C LEU A 265 15.33 -26.19 -15.66
N ALA A 266 15.17 -25.01 -16.29
CA ALA A 266 15.65 -24.78 -17.65
C ALA A 266 17.17 -24.84 -17.78
N THR A 267 17.90 -24.60 -16.68
CA THR A 267 19.36 -24.70 -16.60
C THR A 267 19.86 -25.96 -15.90
N ALA A 268 18.94 -26.85 -15.49
CA ALA A 268 19.28 -28.07 -14.76
C ALA A 268 20.07 -29.05 -15.64
N LYS A 269 20.99 -29.77 -15.00
CA LYS A 269 21.78 -30.82 -15.64
C LYS A 269 21.03 -32.14 -15.55
N VAL A 270 20.59 -32.61 -16.71
CA VAL A 270 19.95 -33.92 -16.82
C VAL A 270 21.01 -35.01 -16.71
N VAL A 271 20.88 -35.87 -15.71
CA VAL A 271 21.79 -37.00 -15.46
C VAL A 271 21.02 -38.29 -15.26
N SER A 272 21.70 -39.44 -15.35
CA SER A 272 21.11 -40.70 -14.91
C SER A 272 20.78 -40.62 -13.41
N PRO A 273 19.71 -41.25 -12.91
CA PRO A 273 19.45 -41.34 -11.46
C PRO A 273 20.65 -41.86 -10.65
N ARG A 274 21.52 -42.67 -11.26
CA ARG A 274 22.75 -43.20 -10.62
C ARG A 274 23.88 -42.19 -10.49
N GLU A 275 23.81 -41.09 -11.25
CA GLU A 275 24.83 -40.05 -11.33
C GLU A 275 24.42 -38.79 -10.56
N VAL A 276 23.23 -38.79 -9.96
CA VAL A 276 22.78 -37.73 -9.06
C VAL A 276 23.67 -37.73 -7.81
N PRO A 277 24.32 -36.60 -7.47
CA PRO A 277 25.10 -36.50 -6.25
C PRO A 277 24.28 -36.80 -4.98
N PRO A 278 24.75 -37.66 -4.07
CA PRO A 278 23.99 -38.13 -2.90
C PRO A 278 23.65 -37.04 -1.87
N GLU A 279 24.34 -35.91 -1.94
CA GLU A 279 24.19 -34.78 -1.04
C GLU A 279 23.15 -33.74 -1.51
N LEU A 280 22.59 -33.90 -2.71
CA LEU A 280 21.56 -33.02 -3.25
C LEU A 280 20.16 -33.44 -2.81
N ILE A 281 19.32 -32.45 -2.52
CA ILE A 281 17.89 -32.67 -2.29
C ILE A 281 17.22 -32.90 -3.65
N THR A 282 16.68 -34.10 -3.85
CA THR A 282 15.85 -34.48 -5.01
C THR A 282 14.39 -34.66 -4.63
N MET A 283 13.53 -34.94 -5.61
CA MET A 283 12.15 -35.34 -5.32
C MET A 283 12.13 -36.56 -4.39
N ASN A 284 11.13 -36.63 -3.53
CA ASN A 284 10.95 -37.65 -2.48
C ASN A 284 12.06 -37.72 -1.42
N SER A 285 13.00 -36.77 -1.39
CA SER A 285 13.99 -36.65 -0.31
C SER A 285 13.33 -36.26 1.02
N VAL A 286 13.85 -36.79 2.13
CA VAL A 286 13.47 -36.42 3.50
C VAL A 286 14.58 -35.61 4.13
N ILE A 287 14.25 -34.42 4.63
CA ILE A 287 15.22 -33.46 5.15
C ILE A 287 14.84 -32.97 6.53
N ARG A 288 15.85 -32.55 7.30
CA ARG A 288 15.69 -31.77 8.53
C ARG A 288 16.01 -30.32 8.25
N LEU A 289 15.06 -29.44 8.51
CA LEU A 289 15.19 -28.00 8.40
C LEU A 289 15.19 -27.38 9.78
N ARG A 290 16.02 -26.36 9.97
CA ARG A 290 15.98 -25.48 11.14
C ARG A 290 15.58 -24.08 10.73
N ASP A 291 14.49 -23.60 11.31
CA ASP A 291 14.09 -22.20 11.25
C ASP A 291 15.13 -21.36 12.02
N LEU A 292 15.82 -20.45 11.34
CA LEU A 292 16.89 -19.65 11.93
C LEU A 292 16.36 -18.49 12.77
N ASP A 293 15.08 -18.15 12.65
CA ASP A 293 14.48 -17.05 13.39
C ASP A 293 13.84 -17.56 14.70
N THR A 294 13.24 -18.76 14.69
CA THR A 294 12.65 -19.39 15.89
C THR A 294 13.55 -20.43 16.56
N GLY A 295 14.56 -20.93 15.85
CA GLY A 295 15.41 -22.04 16.27
C GLY A 295 14.74 -23.42 16.17
N GLN A 296 13.47 -23.49 15.75
CA GLN A 296 12.70 -24.73 15.69
C GLN A 296 13.20 -25.65 14.57
N GLU A 297 13.33 -26.94 14.86
CA GLU A 297 13.62 -27.97 13.87
C GLU A 297 12.35 -28.68 13.41
N SER A 298 12.30 -29.02 12.12
CA SER A 298 11.21 -29.77 11.50
C SER A 298 11.76 -30.76 10.48
N VAL A 299 11.15 -31.94 10.39
CA VAL A 299 11.45 -32.92 9.34
C VAL A 299 10.33 -32.89 8.31
N CYS A 300 10.68 -32.85 7.02
CA CYS A 300 9.72 -32.89 5.93
C CYS A 300 10.23 -33.72 4.75
N ALA A 301 9.29 -34.22 3.94
CA ALA A 301 9.58 -34.85 2.65
C ALA A 301 9.21 -33.90 1.51
N LEU A 302 10.10 -33.72 0.53
CA LEU A 302 9.81 -32.96 -0.69
C LEU A 302 9.07 -33.86 -1.68
N VAL A 303 7.79 -33.57 -1.98
CA VAL A 303 6.94 -34.49 -2.75
C VAL A 303 6.11 -33.76 -3.81
N PHE A 304 5.49 -34.53 -4.70
CA PHE A 304 4.51 -34.01 -5.64
C PHE A 304 3.23 -33.54 -4.92
N PRO A 305 2.44 -32.60 -5.49
CA PRO A 305 1.27 -32.03 -4.83
C PRO A 305 0.25 -33.05 -4.34
N ARG A 306 0.03 -34.13 -5.12
CA ARG A 306 -0.89 -35.22 -4.74
C ARG A 306 -0.47 -35.92 -3.44
N ASP A 307 0.83 -36.08 -3.24
CA ASP A 307 1.38 -36.78 -2.08
C ASP A 307 1.53 -35.84 -0.88
N ALA A 308 1.56 -34.52 -1.10
CA ALA A 308 1.57 -33.53 -0.04
C ALA A 308 0.29 -33.54 0.81
N GLU A 309 -0.84 -33.95 0.22
CA GLU A 309 -2.12 -34.06 0.93
C GLU A 309 -2.19 -35.28 1.87
N SER A 310 -1.29 -36.26 1.70
CA SER A 310 -1.32 -37.53 2.44
C SER A 310 -0.75 -37.45 3.86
N LYS A 311 0.19 -36.53 4.10
CA LYS A 311 0.84 -36.31 5.40
C LYS A 311 1.12 -34.83 5.61
N ARG A 312 0.78 -34.31 6.79
CA ARG A 312 0.95 -32.89 7.13
C ARG A 312 2.40 -32.40 7.10
N GLU A 313 3.35 -33.31 7.24
CA GLU A 313 4.80 -33.03 7.23
C GLU A 313 5.37 -32.95 5.80
N ASN A 314 4.61 -33.35 4.79
CA ASN A 314 5.06 -33.30 3.42
C ASN A 314 5.05 -31.86 2.88
N THR A 315 6.09 -31.52 2.14
CA THR A 315 6.24 -30.23 1.47
C THR A 315 6.05 -30.45 -0.03
N SER A 316 5.04 -29.83 -0.61
CA SER A 316 4.81 -29.86 -2.06
C SER A 316 5.91 -29.10 -2.80
N ILE A 317 6.42 -29.67 -3.90
CA ILE A 317 7.33 -28.99 -4.83
C ILE A 317 6.76 -27.69 -5.41
N LEU A 318 5.43 -27.53 -5.44
CA LEU A 318 4.77 -26.29 -5.87
C LEU A 318 4.52 -25.28 -4.73
N SER A 319 5.06 -25.53 -3.54
CA SER A 319 5.04 -24.55 -2.45
C SER A 319 6.29 -23.70 -2.49
N ARG A 320 6.24 -22.49 -1.89
CA ARG A 320 7.41 -21.59 -1.82
C ARG A 320 8.64 -22.23 -1.16
N LEU A 321 8.42 -23.08 -0.17
CA LEU A 321 9.50 -23.84 0.47
C LEU A 321 9.99 -24.92 -0.48
N GLY A 322 9.10 -25.69 -1.10
CA GLY A 322 9.43 -26.78 -2.02
C GLY A 322 10.28 -26.32 -3.21
N THR A 323 9.91 -25.21 -3.85
CA THR A 323 10.68 -24.65 -4.96
C THR A 323 12.08 -24.22 -4.54
N ALA A 324 12.25 -23.79 -3.28
CA ALA A 324 13.52 -23.25 -2.79
C ALA A 324 14.50 -24.32 -2.26
N ILE A 325 14.02 -25.53 -1.94
CA ILE A 325 14.84 -26.61 -1.37
C ILE A 325 15.33 -27.63 -2.39
N ILE A 326 14.70 -27.73 -3.57
CA ILE A 326 15.15 -28.66 -4.62
C ILE A 326 16.57 -28.28 -5.08
N GLY A 327 17.46 -29.27 -5.17
CA GLY A 327 18.86 -29.07 -5.53
C GLY A 327 19.73 -28.40 -4.45
N ALA A 328 19.21 -28.15 -3.24
CA ALA A 328 20.01 -27.67 -2.12
C ALA A 328 20.76 -28.81 -1.42
N ARG A 329 21.76 -28.46 -0.61
CA ARG A 329 22.66 -29.36 0.11
C ARG A 329 22.56 -29.18 1.62
N VAL A 330 23.04 -30.17 2.36
CA VAL A 330 23.22 -30.03 3.82
C VAL A 330 24.17 -28.86 4.11
N GLY A 331 23.76 -27.98 5.02
CA GLY A 331 24.46 -26.75 5.36
C GLY A 331 23.91 -25.51 4.65
N ASP A 332 23.17 -25.67 3.55
CA ASP A 332 22.63 -24.53 2.80
C ASP A 332 21.61 -23.75 3.63
N ILE A 333 21.61 -22.43 3.45
CA ILE A 333 20.59 -21.53 3.98
C ILE A 333 19.61 -21.19 2.85
N ILE A 334 18.35 -21.54 3.08
CA ILE A 334 17.23 -21.35 2.17
C ILE A 334 16.40 -20.19 2.67
N THR A 335 16.21 -19.18 1.82
CA THR A 335 15.38 -18.02 2.16
C THR A 335 14.06 -18.12 1.42
N VAL A 336 12.97 -18.29 2.18
CA VAL A 336 11.62 -18.39 1.64
C VAL A 336 10.91 -17.06 1.86
N ASN A 337 10.51 -16.40 0.78
CA ASN A 337 9.78 -15.15 0.87
C ASN A 337 8.33 -15.42 1.31
N GLU A 338 8.01 -15.28 2.60
CA GLU A 338 6.63 -15.33 3.12
C GLU A 338 5.94 -13.96 3.07
N ARG A 339 4.61 -13.92 3.25
CA ARG A 339 3.74 -12.73 3.04
C ARG A 339 4.09 -11.48 3.87
N ARG A 340 4.98 -11.58 4.87
CA ARG A 340 5.35 -10.45 5.77
C ARG A 340 6.86 -10.27 5.92
N LEU A 341 7.60 -11.35 6.14
CA LEU A 341 9.07 -11.34 6.29
C LEU A 341 9.65 -12.59 5.61
N PRO A 342 10.85 -12.49 5.01
CA PRO A 342 11.56 -13.66 4.52
C PRO A 342 11.91 -14.57 5.70
N LYS A 343 11.59 -15.85 5.57
CA LYS A 343 11.87 -16.86 6.56
C LYS A 343 13.11 -17.64 6.13
N ARG A 344 14.08 -17.79 7.03
CA ARG A 344 15.35 -18.49 6.71
C ARG A 344 15.38 -19.86 7.35
N HIS A 345 15.68 -20.86 6.53
CA HIS A 345 15.82 -22.25 6.94
C HIS A 345 17.23 -22.75 6.64
N ARG A 346 17.89 -23.38 7.60
CA ARG A 346 19.11 -24.15 7.33
C ARG A 346 18.76 -25.61 7.09
N VAL A 347 19.35 -26.22 6.05
CA VAL A 347 19.30 -27.67 5.85
C VAL A 347 20.27 -28.33 6.84
N GLU A 348 19.75 -28.86 7.94
CA GLU A 348 20.57 -29.49 8.98
C GLU A 348 20.96 -30.92 8.61
N ALA A 349 20.10 -31.64 7.90
CA ALA A 349 20.39 -33.00 7.44
C ALA A 349 19.56 -33.42 6.23
N LEU A 350 20.15 -34.23 5.36
CA LEU A 350 19.47 -35.04 4.35
C LEU A 350 19.32 -36.44 4.95
N LEU A 351 18.11 -36.75 5.43
CA LEU A 351 17.81 -38.00 6.14
C LEU A 351 17.57 -39.17 5.18
N TYR A 352 17.10 -38.86 3.98
CA TYR A 352 16.85 -39.82 2.92
C TYR A 352 16.89 -39.12 1.56
N GLN A 353 17.50 -39.77 0.58
CA GLN A 353 17.49 -39.39 -0.83
C GLN A 353 17.28 -40.67 -1.65
N PRO A 354 16.29 -40.73 -2.57
CA PRO A 354 16.01 -41.94 -3.36
C PRO A 354 17.22 -42.48 -4.12
N GLU A 355 17.97 -41.62 -4.80
CA GLU A 355 19.09 -42.02 -5.65
C GLU A 355 20.25 -42.63 -4.85
N ALA A 356 20.58 -42.08 -3.69
CA ALA A 356 21.55 -42.63 -2.75
C ALA A 356 21.07 -43.94 -2.10
N ALA A 357 19.75 -44.11 -1.92
CA ALA A 357 19.15 -45.33 -1.39
C ALA A 357 19.02 -46.46 -2.44
N GLY A 358 19.18 -46.13 -3.73
CA GLY A 358 18.99 -47.07 -4.85
C GLY A 358 17.55 -47.15 -5.37
N ASP A 359 16.67 -46.27 -4.91
CA ASP A 359 15.24 -46.23 -5.24
C ASP A 359 14.96 -45.38 -6.50
N TYR A 360 15.57 -45.76 -7.63
CA TYR A 360 15.53 -45.00 -8.90
C TYR A 360 14.15 -44.92 -9.60
N HIS A 361 13.08 -45.41 -8.96
CA HIS A 361 11.76 -45.57 -9.55
C HIS A 361 10.67 -44.72 -8.87
N LEU A 362 11.04 -43.95 -7.83
CA LEU A 362 10.13 -43.15 -7.01
C LEU A 362 9.79 -41.79 -7.63
#